data_AF-A0A2V5S6Z3-F1
#
_entry.id   AF-A0A2V5S6Z3-F1
#
_cell.length_a   1.000
_cell.length_b   1.000
_cell.length_c   1.000
_cell.angle_alpha   90.00
_cell.angle_beta   90.00
_cell.angle_gamma   90.00
#
_symmetry.space_group_name_H-M   'P 1'
#
loop_
_entity.id
_entity.type
_entity.pdbx_description
1 polymer ?
#
loop_
_entity_poly.entity_id
_entity_poly.type
_entity_poly.pdbx_seq_one_letter_code
_entity_poly.pdbx_strand_id
1 'polypeptide(L)'
;FLPSFIFVIAGVHYVEKVRENRRIQAFLAGVSAAVVGIIAVVSLDLIPEALVDWPSVGISVVAFLLIAFLKRDVALVALGAMVGGIVYSTVRALA
;
A
#
# COMPACT_ATOMS: atom_id res chain seq x y z
N PHE A 1 12.63 -9.57 -1.57
CA PHE A 1 13.86 -8.76 -1.72
C PHE A 1 14.91 -9.42 -2.61
N LEU A 2 15.21 -10.72 -2.44
CA LEU A 2 16.26 -11.43 -3.18
C LEU A 2 16.09 -11.44 -4.73
N PRO A 3 14.89 -11.67 -5.30
CA PRO A 3 14.71 -11.66 -6.75
C PRO A 3 15.02 -10.30 -7.38
N SER A 4 14.57 -9.22 -6.74
CA SER A 4 14.79 -7.84 -7.17
C SER A 4 16.28 -7.50 -7.20
N PHE A 5 17.03 -7.94 -6.19
CA PHE A 5 18.48 -7.76 -6.13
C PHE A 5 19.20 -8.46 -7.28
N ILE A 6 18.81 -9.70 -7.59
CA ILE A 6 19.38 -10.44 -8.73
C ILE A 6 19.13 -9.69 -10.03
N PHE A 7 17.93 -9.15 -10.25
CA PHE A 7 17.61 -8.34 -11.43
C PHE A 7 18.45 -7.07 -11.53
N VAL A 8 18.66 -6.35 -10.42
CA VAL A 8 19.46 -5.11 -10.42
C VAL A 8 20.94 -5.41 -10.67
N ILE A 9 21.50 -6.45 -10.05
CA ILE A 9 22.90 -6.86 -10.25
C ILE A 9 23.11 -7.36 -11.69
N ALA A 10 22.23 -8.23 -12.19
CA ALA A 10 22.31 -8.73 -13.55
C ALA A 10 22.13 -7.62 -14.60
N GLY A 11 21.32 -6.62 -14.30
CA GLY A 11 21.00 -5.51 -15.20
C GLY A 11 21.86 -4.26 -15.04
N VAL A 12 22.91 -4.27 -14.20
CA VAL A 12 23.56 -3.03 -13.70
C VAL A 12 23.96 -2.06 -14.81
N HIS A 13 24.62 -2.57 -15.86
CA HIS A 13 25.08 -1.76 -16.98
C HIS A 13 23.93 -1.21 -17.85
N TYR A 14 22.81 -1.92 -17.92
CA TYR A 14 21.63 -1.49 -18.64
C TYR A 14 20.84 -0.44 -17.83
N VAL A 15 20.74 -0.63 -16.52
CA VAL A 15 20.11 0.33 -15.59
C VAL A 15 20.86 1.67 -15.59
N GLU A 16 22.19 1.65 -15.66
CA GLU A 16 23.00 2.87 -15.79
C GLU A 16 22.71 3.62 -17.10
N LYS A 17 22.69 2.92 -18.24
CA LYS A 17 22.33 3.54 -19.55
C LYS A 17 20.92 4.12 -19.57
N VAL A 18 19.97 3.44 -18.94
CA VAL A 18 18.60 3.93 -18.78
C VAL A 18 18.58 5.16 -17.87
N ARG A 19 19.39 5.18 -16.81
CA ARG A 19 19.46 6.31 -15.88
C ARG A 19 20.03 7.58 -16.51
N GLU A 20 21.04 7.45 -17.36
CA GLU A 20 21.68 8.59 -18.05
C GLU A 20 20.81 9.17 -19.18
N ASN A 21 19.87 8.39 -19.72
CA ASN A 21 19.00 8.84 -20.80
C ASN A 21 17.78 9.63 -20.28
N ARG A 22 17.86 10.96 -20.42
CA ARG A 22 16.81 11.89 -19.99
C ARG A 22 15.43 11.64 -20.60
N ARG A 23 15.34 11.09 -21.82
CA ARG A 23 14.04 10.75 -22.45
C ARG A 23 13.38 9.57 -21.75
N ILE A 24 14.15 8.55 -21.42
CA ILE A 24 13.64 7.36 -20.73
C ILE A 24 13.24 7.72 -19.29
N GLN A 25 14.03 8.59 -18.63
CA GLN A 25 13.67 9.12 -17.30
C GLN A 25 12.33 9.88 -17.31
N ALA A 26 12.09 10.74 -18.32
CA ALA A 26 10.83 11.45 -18.45
C ALA A 26 9.65 10.49 -18.66
N PHE A 27 9.84 9.44 -19.47
CA PHE A 27 8.83 8.38 -19.62
C PHE A 27 8.58 7.63 -18.31
N LEU A 28 9.64 7.21 -17.60
CA LEU A 28 9.55 6.53 -16.30
C LEU A 28 8.82 7.38 -15.25
N ALA A 29 9.05 8.69 -15.23
CA ALA A 29 8.32 9.61 -14.36
C ALA A 29 6.82 9.62 -14.67
N GLY A 30 6.45 9.62 -15.96
CA GLY A 30 5.06 9.45 -16.41
C GLY A 30 4.45 8.12 -15.97
N VAL A 31 5.21 7.02 -16.08
CA VAL A 31 4.79 5.70 -15.60
C VAL A 31 4.59 5.71 -14.08
N SER A 32 5.49 6.32 -13.30
CA SER A 32 5.32 6.45 -11.85
C SER A 32 4.06 7.23 -11.49
N ALA A 33 3.77 8.32 -12.18
CA ALA A 33 2.54 9.08 -11.98
C ALA A 33 1.29 8.25 -12.33
N ALA A 34 1.33 7.47 -13.42
CA ALA A 34 0.25 6.57 -13.80
C ALA A 34 0.01 5.48 -12.75
N VAL A 35 1.07 4.86 -12.22
CA VAL A 35 0.97 3.85 -11.16
C VAL A 35 0.34 4.44 -9.90
N VAL A 36 0.75 5.64 -9.48
CA VAL A 36 0.13 6.33 -8.33
C VAL A 36 -1.36 6.59 -8.58
N GLY A 37 -1.72 7.02 -9.79
CA GLY A 37 -3.12 7.19 -10.18
C GLY A 37 -3.92 5.89 -10.12
N ILE A 38 -3.37 4.78 -10.63
CA ILE A 38 -4.00 3.45 -10.57
C ILE A 38 -4.20 3.01 -9.12
N ILE A 39 -3.18 3.14 -8.27
CA ILE A 39 -3.28 2.80 -6.84
C ILE A 39 -4.42 3.60 -6.19
N ALA A 40 -4.52 4.90 -6.48
CA ALA A 40 -5.57 5.75 -5.94
C ALA A 40 -6.96 5.29 -6.39
N VAL A 41 -7.17 5.05 -7.69
CA VAL A 41 -8.47 4.59 -8.23
C VAL A 41 -8.86 3.24 -7.64
N VAL A 42 -7.96 2.26 -7.67
CA VAL A 42 -8.23 0.92 -7.11
C VAL A 42 -8.51 0.99 -5.61
N SER A 43 -7.82 1.87 -4.87
CA SER A 43 -8.09 2.07 -3.44
C SER A 43 -9.47 2.63 -3.20
N LEU A 44 -9.93 3.58 -4.03
CA LEU A 44 -11.27 4.16 -3.95
C LEU A 44 -12.36 3.12 -4.26
N ASP A 45 -12.15 2.28 -5.27
CA ASP A 45 -13.07 1.20 -5.63
C ASP A 45 -13.22 0.17 -4.50
N LEU A 46 -12.18 -0.02 -3.69
CA LEU A 46 -12.19 -0.96 -2.54
C LEU A 46 -12.92 -0.42 -1.31
N ILE A 47 -13.14 0.90 -1.20
CA ILE A 47 -13.79 1.52 -0.02
C ILE A 47 -15.17 0.92 0.29
N PRO A 48 -16.13 0.82 -0.65
CA PRO A 48 -17.46 0.28 -0.36
C PRO A 48 -17.42 -1.18 0.08
N GLU A 49 -16.47 -1.97 -0.41
CA GLU A 49 -16.30 -3.38 -0.02
C GLU A 49 -15.57 -3.51 1.32
N ALA A 50 -14.70 -2.57 1.66
CA ALA A 50 -13.96 -2.55 2.93
C ALA A 50 -14.77 -1.98 4.10
N LEU A 51 -15.67 -1.02 3.85
CA LEU A 51 -16.45 -0.31 4.88
C LEU A 51 -17.88 -0.84 4.99
N VAL A 52 -18.03 -2.12 5.33
CA VAL A 52 -19.33 -2.78 5.39
C VAL A 52 -20.13 -2.41 6.65
N ASP A 53 -19.45 -2.21 7.79
CA ASP A 53 -20.07 -1.98 9.10
C ASP A 53 -19.49 -0.79 9.85
N TRP A 54 -20.27 -0.24 10.80
CA TRP A 54 -19.84 0.84 11.69
C TRP A 54 -18.50 0.58 12.40
N PRO A 55 -18.21 -0.65 12.89
CA PRO A 55 -16.90 -0.93 13.50
C PRO A 55 -15.75 -0.98 12.51
N SER A 56 -15.99 -1.44 11.27
CA SER A 56 -14.99 -1.40 10.19
C SER A 56 -14.60 0.03 9.85
N VAL A 57 -15.58 0.96 9.85
CA VAL A 57 -15.32 2.40 9.72
C VAL A 57 -14.47 2.92 10.89
N GLY A 58 -14.79 2.53 12.13
CA GLY A 58 -14.02 2.91 13.31
C GLY A 58 -12.55 2.47 13.25
N ILE A 59 -12.32 1.20 12.88
CA ILE A 59 -10.96 0.65 12.74
C ILE A 59 -10.19 1.37 11.62
N SER A 60 -10.84 1.64 10.48
CA SER A 60 -10.23 2.37 9.35
C SER A 60 -9.80 3.79 9.75
N VAL A 61 -10.67 4.54 10.43
CA VAL A 61 -10.36 5.91 10.89
C VAL A 61 -9.22 5.90 11.90
N VAL A 62 -9.23 4.99 12.88
CA VAL A 62 -8.16 4.89 13.87
C VAL A 62 -6.83 4.51 13.21
N ALA A 63 -6.84 3.52 12.31
CA ALA A 63 -5.64 3.12 11.57
C ALA A 63 -5.09 4.27 10.71
N PHE A 64 -5.97 4.99 10.01
CA PHE A 64 -5.59 6.15 9.21
C PHE A 64 -4.96 7.25 10.08
N LEU A 65 -5.55 7.57 11.23
CA LEU A 65 -5.01 8.59 12.14
C LEU A 65 -3.65 8.19 12.71
N LEU A 66 -3.48 6.92 13.11
CA LEU A 66 -2.22 6.40 13.63
C LEU A 66 -1.09 6.47 12.59
N ILE A 67 -1.41 6.19 11.33
CA ILE A 67 -0.43 6.23 10.24
C ILE A 67 -0.14 7.69 9.82
N ALA A 68 -1.17 8.48 9.53
CA ALA A 68 -1.03 9.82 8.95
C ALA A 68 -0.45 10.84 9.93
N PHE A 69 -0.92 10.83 11.18
CA PHE A 69 -0.51 11.84 12.18
C PHE A 69 0.57 11.33 13.11
N LEU A 70 0.48 10.06 13.52
CA LEU A 70 1.38 9.49 14.51
C LEU A 70 2.63 8.83 13.90
N LYS A 71 2.72 8.80 12.56
CA LYS A 71 3.82 8.20 11.77
C LYS A 71 4.22 6.81 12.27
N ARG A 72 3.25 6.06 12.81
CA ARG A 72 3.49 4.71 13.32
C ARG A 72 3.76 3.78 12.16
N ASP A 73 4.57 2.77 12.43
CA ASP A 73 4.91 1.75 11.45
C ASP A 73 3.62 1.13 10.88
N VAL A 74 3.47 1.21 9.56
CA VAL A 74 2.29 0.72 8.85
C VAL A 74 2.11 -0.77 9.09
N ALA A 75 3.19 -1.54 9.22
CA ALA A 75 3.12 -2.97 9.49
C ALA A 75 2.54 -3.25 10.89
N LEU A 76 2.92 -2.47 11.90
CA LEU A 76 2.39 -2.61 13.26
C LEU A 76 0.91 -2.21 13.34
N VAL A 77 0.53 -1.11 12.68
CA VAL A 77 -0.87 -0.66 12.63
C VAL A 77 -1.73 -1.67 11.87
N ALA A 78 -1.23 -2.20 10.74
CA ALA A 78 -1.91 -3.23 9.98
C ALA A 78 -2.11 -4.53 10.79
N LEU A 79 -1.08 -4.97 11.53
CA LEU A 79 -1.19 -6.12 12.45
C LEU A 79 -2.25 -5.87 13.53
N GLY A 80 -2.24 -4.70 14.15
CA GLY A 80 -3.25 -4.33 15.16
C GLY A 80 -4.66 -4.30 14.58
N ALA A 81 -4.85 -3.73 13.39
CA ALA A 81 -6.14 -3.69 12.70
C ALA A 81 -6.62 -5.10 12.29
N MET A 82 -5.72 -5.98 11.82
CA MET A 82 -6.04 -7.37 11.52
C MET A 82 -6.49 -8.14 12.76
N VAL A 83 -5.74 -8.03 13.86
CA VAL A 83 -6.10 -8.69 15.13
C VAL A 83 -7.44 -8.14 15.65
N GLY A 84 -7.60 -6.81 15.66
CA GLY A 84 -8.86 -6.17 16.08
C GLY A 84 -10.06 -6.59 15.24
N GLY A 85 -9.87 -6.70 13.92
CA GLY A 85 -10.90 -7.18 12.99
C GLY A 85 -11.29 -8.64 13.21
N ILE A 86 -10.32 -9.53 13.47
CA ILE A 86 -10.57 -10.96 13.76
C ILE A 86 -11.29 -11.14 15.10
N VAL A 87 -10.91 -10.38 16.13
CA VAL A 87 -11.60 -10.42 17.43
C VAL A 87 -13.04 -9.92 17.29
N TYR A 88 -13.26 -8.86 16.52
CA TYR A 88 -14.61 -8.35 16.27
C TYR A 88 -15.46 -9.34 15.46
N SER A 89 -14.91 -9.97 14.43
CA SER A 89 -15.64 -10.93 13.59
C SER A 89 -16.02 -12.19 14.36
N THR A 90 -15.18 -12.67 15.26
CA THR A 90 -15.47 -13.83 16.12
C THR A 90 -16.52 -13.52 17.18
N VAL A 91 -16.50 -12.33 17.79
CA VAL A 91 -17.53 -11.89 18.75
C VAL A 91 -18.90 -11.72 18.08
N ARG A 92 -18.96 -11.19 16.86
CA ARG A 92 -20.21 -11.07 16.10
C ARG A 92 -20.70 -12.41 15.55
N ALA A 93 -19.82 -13.37 15.30
CA ALA A 93 -20.20 -14.72 14.85
C ALA A 93 -20.69 -15.63 15.99
N LEU A 94 -20.34 -15.32 17.25
CA LEU A 94 -20.76 -16.06 18.44
C LEU A 94 -22.02 -15.49 19.13
N ALA A 95 -22.43 -14.25 18.80
CA ALA A 95 -23.61 -13.58 19.33
C ALA A 95 -24.80 -13.70 18.37
#